data_AF-A0A2S1YIM7-F1
#
_entry.id   AF-A0A2S1YIM7-F1
#
_cell.length_a   1.000
_cell.length_b   1.000
_cell.length_c   1.000
_cell.angle_alpha   90.00
_cell.angle_beta   90.00
_cell.angle_gamma   90.00
#
_symmetry.space_group_name_H-M   'P 1'
#
loop_
_entity.id
_entity.type
_entity.pdbx_description
1 polymer ?
#
loop_
_entity_poly.entity_id
_entity_poly.type
_entity_poly.pdbx_seq_one_letter_code
_entity_poly.pdbx_strand_id
1 'polypeptide(L)'
;MKKYLLIFILLLFQSSFSKSITETQKLAAVCKVWGFLKYYHPNVAGGSKNWDEQLFLILPQIEKAQTTEEFSLVIENWIVSLGEIKSYKPAKSVNKIDYFDKNFDLSWISNSELFSKTLSKKLKFIEQNRVQTKQSFILNLQKMILKEFLKNLKTRIIILILNGQIKTLDF
;
A
#
# COMPACT_ATOMS: atom_id res chain seq x y z
N MET A 1 47.14 8.29 -17.16
CA MET A 1 46.48 7.08 -16.60
C MET A 1 45.91 7.31 -15.19
N LYS A 2 46.67 7.85 -14.22
CA LYS A 2 46.19 8.11 -12.83
C LYS A 2 44.94 9.02 -12.70
N LYS A 3 44.74 10.02 -13.57
CA LYS A 3 43.56 10.91 -13.53
C LYS A 3 42.22 10.21 -13.81
N TYR A 4 42.21 9.20 -14.69
CA TYR A 4 41.00 8.46 -15.03
C TYR A 4 40.64 7.41 -13.96
N LEU A 5 41.63 6.93 -13.21
CA LEU A 5 41.44 6.02 -12.08
C LEU A 5 40.62 6.66 -10.96
N LEU A 6 40.84 7.95 -10.71
CA LEU A 6 40.14 8.71 -9.66
C LEU A 6 38.66 8.96 -10.01
N ILE A 7 38.36 9.20 -11.30
CA ILE A 7 36.98 9.32 -11.81
C ILE A 7 36.26 7.97 -11.77
N PHE A 8 36.97 6.88 -12.09
CA PHE A 8 36.43 5.52 -12.01
C PHE A 8 36.08 5.12 -10.57
N ILE A 9 36.91 5.49 -9.59
CA ILE A 9 36.63 5.27 -8.16
C ILE A 9 35.43 6.11 -7.66
N LEU A 10 35.26 7.34 -8.17
CA LEU A 10 34.12 8.20 -7.82
C LEU A 10 32.77 7.66 -8.33
N LEU A 11 32.78 6.95 -9.46
CA LEU A 11 31.58 6.29 -10.01
C LEU A 11 31.15 5.05 -9.22
N LEU A 12 32.08 4.38 -8.53
CA LEU A 12 31.80 3.20 -7.72
C LEU A 12 31.19 3.53 -6.33
N PHE A 13 31.29 4.78 -5.88
CA PHE A 13 30.85 5.22 -4.56
C PHE A 13 29.40 5.73 -4.50
N GLN A 14 28.57 5.44 -5.50
CA GLN A 14 27.12 5.71 -5.42
C GLN A 14 26.43 4.69 -4.51
N SER A 15 26.83 4.67 -3.24
CA SER A 15 26.12 3.99 -2.17
C SER A 15 24.77 4.70 -2.03
N SER A 16 23.73 4.08 -2.61
CA SER A 16 22.36 4.57 -2.45
C SER A 16 21.99 4.43 -0.98
N PHE A 17 22.03 5.54 -0.24
CA PHE A 17 21.62 5.56 1.15
C PHE A 17 20.11 5.29 1.19
N SER A 18 19.76 4.07 1.55
CA SER A 18 18.37 3.63 1.66
C SER A 18 17.77 4.20 2.95
N LYS A 19 16.56 4.77 2.85
CA LYS A 19 15.93 5.48 3.97
C LYS A 19 15.35 4.47 4.96
N SER A 20 15.67 4.63 6.23
CA SER A 20 15.06 3.85 7.32
C SER A 20 13.59 4.25 7.49
N ILE A 21 12.73 3.26 7.74
CA ILE A 21 11.30 3.46 7.98
C ILE A 21 10.96 2.97 9.39
N THR A 22 10.13 3.73 10.11
CA THR A 22 9.72 3.33 11.48
C THR A 22 8.60 2.29 11.43
N GLU A 23 8.46 1.52 12.50
CA GLU A 23 7.45 0.46 12.62
C GLU A 23 6.02 1.00 12.58
N THR A 24 5.78 2.13 13.24
CA THR A 24 4.50 2.84 13.17
C THR A 24 4.20 3.30 11.75
N GLN A 25 5.20 3.78 10.99
CA GLN A 25 5.03 4.15 9.59
C GLN A 25 4.71 2.94 8.71
N LYS A 26 5.41 1.81 8.89
CA LYS A 26 5.15 0.55 8.18
C LYS A 26 3.73 0.06 8.42
N LEU A 27 3.30 -0.01 9.68
CA LEU A 27 1.95 -0.45 10.06
C LEU A 27 0.86 0.48 9.52
N ALA A 28 1.04 1.80 9.63
CA ALA A 28 0.09 2.76 9.09
C ALA A 28 -0.01 2.66 7.56
N ALA A 29 1.13 2.51 6.88
CA ALA A 29 1.20 2.41 5.43
C ALA A 29 0.58 1.10 4.92
N VAL A 30 0.91 -0.07 5.50
CA VAL A 30 0.30 -1.35 5.09
C VAL A 30 -1.20 -1.36 5.31
N CYS A 31 -1.72 -0.75 6.39
CA CYS A 31 -3.16 -0.64 6.61
C CYS A 31 -3.85 0.23 5.54
N LYS A 32 -3.22 1.34 5.12
CA LYS A 32 -3.72 2.18 4.01
C LYS A 32 -3.75 1.40 2.70
N VAL A 33 -2.68 0.69 2.38
CA VAL A 33 -2.58 -0.16 1.18
C VAL A 33 -3.62 -1.28 1.21
N TRP A 34 -3.76 -1.98 2.34
CA TRP A 34 -4.75 -3.05 2.51
C TRP A 34 -6.18 -2.54 2.27
N GLY A 35 -6.53 -1.40 2.84
CA GLY A 35 -7.83 -0.76 2.62
C GLY A 35 -8.00 -0.35 1.16
N PHE A 36 -6.99 0.28 0.56
CA PHE A 36 -6.99 0.64 -0.85
C PHE A 36 -7.24 -0.58 -1.76
N LEU A 37 -6.48 -1.66 -1.60
CA LEU A 37 -6.62 -2.85 -2.43
C LEU A 37 -8.00 -3.50 -2.27
N LYS A 38 -8.59 -3.49 -1.06
CA LYS A 38 -9.95 -4.00 -0.79
C LYS A 38 -11.00 -3.39 -1.72
N TYR A 39 -10.88 -2.10 -2.03
CA TYR A 39 -11.89 -1.37 -2.80
C TYR A 39 -11.50 -1.06 -4.24
N TYR A 40 -10.21 -1.08 -4.57
CA TYR A 40 -9.73 -0.66 -5.90
C TYR A 40 -9.17 -1.82 -6.73
N HIS A 41 -8.64 -2.89 -6.10
CA HIS A 41 -8.08 -4.01 -6.85
C HIS A 41 -9.20 -4.95 -7.33
N PRO A 42 -9.36 -5.21 -8.65
CA PRO A 42 -10.49 -5.98 -9.17
C PRO A 42 -10.58 -7.40 -8.61
N ASN A 43 -9.43 -8.07 -8.47
CA ASN A 43 -9.36 -9.43 -7.94
C ASN A 43 -9.51 -9.53 -6.41
N VAL A 44 -9.63 -8.38 -5.72
CA VAL A 44 -9.87 -8.32 -4.26
C VAL A 44 -11.29 -7.85 -4.00
N ALA A 45 -11.72 -6.77 -4.67
CA ALA A 45 -13.06 -6.21 -4.53
C ALA A 45 -14.17 -7.21 -4.91
N GLY A 46 -13.85 -8.22 -5.73
CA GLY A 46 -14.75 -9.34 -6.06
C GLY A 46 -14.98 -10.34 -4.92
N GLY A 47 -14.28 -10.24 -3.78
CA GLY A 47 -14.54 -11.06 -2.59
C GLY A 47 -14.07 -12.51 -2.66
N SER A 48 -13.23 -12.87 -3.64
CA SER A 48 -12.75 -14.25 -3.85
C SER A 48 -11.75 -14.75 -2.81
N LYS A 49 -11.23 -13.86 -1.96
CA LYS A 49 -10.22 -14.15 -0.93
C LYS A 49 -10.69 -13.61 0.41
N ASN A 50 -10.34 -14.29 1.50
CA ASN A 50 -10.46 -13.75 2.85
C ASN A 50 -9.45 -12.60 3.03
N TRP A 51 -9.91 -11.37 2.81
CA TRP A 51 -9.00 -10.23 2.73
C TRP A 51 -8.39 -9.83 4.09
N ASP A 52 -9.08 -10.14 5.19
CA ASP A 52 -8.57 -9.86 6.53
C ASP A 52 -7.42 -10.81 6.88
N GLU A 53 -7.51 -12.09 6.47
CA GLU A 53 -6.44 -13.09 6.62
C GLU A 53 -5.18 -12.71 5.83
N GLN A 54 -5.34 -12.16 4.63
CA GLN A 54 -4.21 -11.69 3.82
C GLN A 54 -3.37 -10.62 4.53
N LEU A 55 -3.99 -9.79 5.39
CA LEU A 55 -3.25 -8.82 6.20
C LEU A 55 -2.34 -9.51 7.22
N PHE A 56 -2.83 -10.54 7.91
CA PHE A 56 -2.01 -11.29 8.88
C PHE A 56 -0.85 -12.04 8.21
N LEU A 57 -1.03 -12.49 6.97
CA LEU A 57 0.04 -13.15 6.21
C LEU A 57 1.16 -12.20 5.79
N ILE A 58 0.85 -10.93 5.51
CA ILE A 58 1.86 -9.96 5.05
C ILE A 58 2.57 -9.24 6.20
N LEU A 59 1.93 -9.06 7.36
CA LEU A 59 2.50 -8.34 8.50
C LEU A 59 3.89 -8.83 8.95
N PRO A 60 4.19 -10.14 9.03
CA PRO A 60 5.53 -10.61 9.40
C PRO A 60 6.62 -10.26 8.38
N GLN A 61 6.25 -10.10 7.10
CA GLN A 61 7.20 -9.67 6.06
C GLN A 61 7.45 -8.16 6.15
N ILE A 62 6.42 -7.39 6.51
CA ILE A 62 6.51 -5.95 6.76
C ILE A 62 7.39 -5.67 7.98
N GLU A 63 7.24 -6.43 9.06
CA GLU A 63 8.07 -6.32 10.25
C GLU A 63 9.57 -6.50 9.92
N LYS A 64 9.89 -7.47 9.06
CA LYS A 64 11.28 -7.74 8.65
C LYS A 64 11.91 -6.68 7.75
N ALA A 65 11.11 -5.85 7.07
CA ALA A 65 11.62 -4.81 6.18
C ALA A 65 12.24 -3.65 6.99
N GLN A 66 13.52 -3.39 6.77
CA GLN A 66 14.29 -2.37 7.49
C GLN A 66 14.25 -1.01 6.79
N THR A 67 14.03 -1.03 5.47
CA THR A 67 14.12 0.15 4.63
C THR A 67 12.84 0.43 3.84
N THR A 68 12.68 1.67 3.37
CA THR A 68 11.58 2.05 2.49
C THR A 68 11.54 1.21 1.21
N GLU A 69 12.71 0.86 0.66
CA GLU A 69 12.83 0.01 -0.53
C GLU A 69 12.37 -1.43 -0.26
N GLU A 70 12.82 -2.04 0.85
CA GLU A 70 12.40 -3.39 1.24
C GLU A 70 10.91 -3.45 1.56
N PHE A 71 10.41 -2.46 2.31
CA PHE A 71 8.99 -2.33 2.61
C PHE A 71 8.17 -2.23 1.32
N SER A 72 8.61 -1.38 0.39
CA SER A 72 7.94 -1.22 -0.90
C SER A 72 7.95 -2.52 -1.68
N LEU A 73 9.06 -3.24 -1.72
CA LEU A 73 9.19 -4.51 -2.42
C LEU A 73 8.22 -5.58 -1.89
N VAL A 74 8.05 -5.67 -0.57
CA VAL A 74 7.07 -6.58 0.06
C VAL A 74 5.65 -6.26 -0.44
N ILE A 75 5.26 -4.99 -0.44
CA ILE A 75 3.95 -4.57 -0.92
C ILE A 75 3.79 -4.81 -2.44
N GLU A 76 4.82 -4.53 -3.23
CA GLU A 76 4.80 -4.76 -4.67
C GLU A 76 4.60 -6.24 -5.00
N ASN A 77 5.31 -7.13 -4.31
CA ASN A 77 5.15 -8.57 -4.45
C ASN A 77 3.75 -9.03 -4.03
N TRP A 78 3.22 -8.46 -2.94
CA TRP A 78 1.86 -8.73 -2.52
C TRP A 78 0.86 -8.32 -3.61
N ILE A 79 0.98 -7.13 -4.19
CA ILE A 79 0.12 -6.67 -5.29
C ILE A 79 0.23 -7.62 -6.49
N VAL A 80 1.43 -8.05 -6.88
CA VAL A 80 1.63 -8.99 -7.99
C VAL A 80 0.94 -10.33 -7.72
N SER A 81 0.99 -10.83 -6.49
CA SER A 81 0.31 -12.09 -6.09
C SER A 81 -1.22 -12.03 -6.21
N LEU A 82 -1.80 -10.84 -6.34
CA LEU A 82 -3.24 -10.65 -6.54
C LEU A 82 -3.67 -10.86 -7.98
N GLY A 83 -2.73 -11.07 -8.90
CA GLY A 83 -2.98 -11.32 -10.31
C GLY A 83 -3.08 -10.03 -11.13
N GLU A 84 -3.14 -10.21 -12.45
CA GLU A 84 -3.11 -9.09 -13.39
C GLU A 84 -4.38 -8.24 -13.36
N ILE A 85 -4.19 -6.96 -13.63
CA ILE A 85 -5.26 -5.98 -13.78
C ILE A 85 -5.36 -5.66 -15.26
N LYS A 86 -6.49 -6.03 -15.86
CA LYS A 86 -6.78 -5.65 -17.25
C LYS A 86 -6.91 -4.13 -17.32
N SER A 87 -6.18 -3.52 -18.26
CA SER A 87 -6.30 -2.08 -18.48
C SER A 87 -7.72 -1.75 -18.94
N TYR A 88 -8.43 -0.96 -18.16
CA TYR A 88 -9.76 -0.48 -18.49
C TYR A 88 -9.60 0.79 -19.33
N LYS A 89 -9.85 0.69 -20.64
CA LYS A 89 -10.06 1.87 -21.48
C LYS A 89 -11.52 2.29 -21.32
N PRO A 90 -11.83 3.45 -20.69
CA PRO A 90 -13.21 3.87 -20.57
C PRO A 90 -13.81 4.09 -21.96
N ALA A 91 -14.79 3.26 -22.32
CA ALA A 91 -15.60 3.45 -23.52
C ALA A 91 -16.58 4.60 -23.27
N LYS A 92 -16.16 5.82 -23.62
CA LYS A 92 -16.88 7.09 -23.45
C LYS A 92 -17.18 7.46 -21.99
N SER A 93 -17.00 8.74 -21.70
CA SER A 93 -17.21 9.35 -20.40
C SER A 93 -18.66 9.15 -19.94
N VAL A 94 -18.89 8.16 -19.08
CA VAL A 94 -20.10 8.14 -18.26
C VAL A 94 -19.98 9.33 -17.32
N ASN A 95 -20.92 10.27 -17.43
CA ASN A 95 -20.99 11.47 -16.60
C ASN A 95 -20.81 11.07 -15.12
N LYS A 96 -19.65 11.42 -14.56
CA LYS A 96 -19.31 11.18 -13.17
C LYS A 96 -20.31 11.93 -12.29
N ILE A 97 -21.14 11.20 -11.57
CA ILE A 97 -21.78 11.75 -10.38
C ILE A 97 -20.69 11.83 -9.30
N ASP A 98 -20.04 12.99 -9.26
CA ASP A 98 -18.75 13.27 -8.62
C ASP A 98 -18.87 13.66 -7.13
N TYR A 99 -19.84 13.08 -6.41
CA TYR A 99 -20.11 13.46 -5.02
C TYR A 99 -19.30 12.66 -3.99
N PHE A 100 -18.75 11.50 -4.36
CA PHE A 100 -18.11 10.58 -3.40
C PHE A 100 -16.59 10.44 -3.52
N ASP A 101 -15.99 10.85 -4.64
CA ASP A 101 -14.52 10.94 -4.76
C ASP A 101 -13.95 12.08 -3.88
N LYS A 102 -14.77 13.06 -3.47
CA LYS A 102 -14.35 14.22 -2.63
C LYS A 102 -13.84 13.86 -1.23
N ASN A 103 -14.17 12.68 -0.69
CA ASN A 103 -13.88 12.32 0.71
C ASN A 103 -12.74 11.31 0.89
N PHE A 104 -12.10 10.87 -0.20
CA PHE A 104 -10.95 9.96 -0.11
C PHE A 104 -9.70 10.64 -0.65
N ASP A 105 -8.90 11.19 0.27
CA ASP A 105 -7.57 11.67 -0.05
C ASP A 105 -6.65 10.47 -0.36
N LEU A 106 -6.29 10.32 -1.64
CA LEU A 106 -5.31 9.34 -2.13
C LEU A 106 -3.94 9.95 -2.41
N SER A 107 -3.70 11.21 -2.05
CA SER A 107 -2.40 11.88 -2.23
C SER A 107 -1.26 11.11 -1.57
N TRP A 108 -1.55 10.38 -0.48
CA TRP A 108 -0.60 9.54 0.25
C TRP A 108 0.06 8.47 -0.63
N ILE A 109 -0.57 8.01 -1.71
CA ILE A 109 0.03 7.04 -2.66
C ILE A 109 1.31 7.58 -3.29
N SER A 110 1.44 8.91 -3.38
CA SER A 110 2.62 9.58 -3.95
C SER A 110 3.66 9.98 -2.90
N ASN A 111 3.52 9.55 -1.63
CA ASN A 111 4.48 9.88 -0.59
C ASN A 111 5.81 9.14 -0.82
N SER A 112 6.80 9.85 -1.36
CA SER A 112 8.14 9.34 -1.65
C SER A 112 8.97 9.03 -0.40
N GLU A 113 8.53 9.45 0.78
CA GLU A 113 9.18 9.08 2.04
C GLU A 113 8.82 7.66 2.48
N LEU A 114 7.66 7.16 2.07
CA LEU A 114 7.11 5.87 2.49
C LEU A 114 7.06 4.82 1.37
N PHE A 115 7.04 5.25 0.11
CA PHE A 115 6.92 4.35 -1.03
C PHE A 115 7.98 4.61 -2.09
N SER A 116 8.48 3.51 -2.68
CA SER A 116 9.26 3.54 -3.90
C SER A 116 8.43 4.16 -5.03
N LYS A 117 9.13 4.75 -6.02
CA LYS A 117 8.49 5.25 -7.24
C LYS A 117 7.71 4.14 -7.98
N THR A 118 8.19 2.91 -7.91
CA THR A 118 7.57 1.75 -8.57
C THR A 118 6.26 1.37 -7.90
N LEU A 119 6.25 1.28 -6.57
CA LEU A 119 5.04 1.02 -5.79
C LEU A 119 3.99 2.11 -6.00
N SER A 120 4.37 3.38 -5.91
CA SER A 120 3.45 4.50 -6.19
C SER A 120 2.83 4.42 -7.58
N LYS A 121 3.62 4.04 -8.61
CA LYS A 121 3.10 3.83 -9.97
C LYS A 121 2.10 2.68 -10.04
N LYS A 122 2.38 1.54 -9.39
CA LYS A 122 1.45 0.39 -9.34
C LYS A 122 0.13 0.76 -8.66
N LEU A 123 0.19 1.46 -7.52
CA LEU A 123 -0.99 1.93 -6.80
C LEU A 123 -1.82 2.91 -7.64
N LYS A 124 -1.19 3.87 -8.33
CA LYS A 124 -1.87 4.76 -9.28
C LYS A 124 -2.51 4.00 -10.45
N PHE A 125 -1.83 2.98 -10.96
CA PHE A 125 -2.39 2.15 -12.02
C PHE A 125 -3.66 1.41 -11.55
N ILE A 126 -3.65 0.86 -10.33
CA ILE A 126 -4.84 0.24 -9.72
C ILE A 126 -5.97 1.27 -9.57
N GLU A 127 -5.66 2.46 -9.08
CA GLU A 127 -6.65 3.53 -8.90
C GLU A 127 -7.36 3.88 -10.23
N GLN A 128 -6.58 4.05 -11.30
CA GLN A 128 -7.07 4.45 -12.61
C GLN A 128 -7.87 3.35 -13.33
N ASN A 129 -7.57 2.09 -13.06
CA ASN A 129 -8.20 0.93 -13.69
C ASN A 129 -9.23 0.25 -12.77
N ARG A 130 -9.74 0.96 -11.76
CA ARG A 130 -10.78 0.44 -10.86
C ARG A 130 -12.05 0.09 -11.64
N VAL A 131 -12.62 -1.08 -11.37
CA VAL A 131 -13.88 -1.51 -11.97
C VAL A 131 -15.03 -0.67 -11.37
N GLN A 132 -15.64 0.19 -12.18
CA GLN A 132 -16.84 0.96 -11.81
C GLN A 132 -18.09 0.13 -12.10
N THR A 133 -18.34 -0.94 -11.34
CA THR A 133 -19.62 -1.67 -11.47
C THR A 133 -20.76 -0.90 -10.80
N LYS A 134 -21.97 -1.10 -11.33
CA LYS A 134 -23.27 -0.55 -10.85
C LYS A 134 -23.59 -0.89 -9.36
N GLN A 135 -22.75 -1.71 -8.72
CA GLN A 135 -22.66 -1.96 -7.27
C GLN A 135 -22.10 -0.78 -6.44
N SER A 136 -22.16 0.46 -6.94
CA SER A 136 -21.76 1.66 -6.20
C SER A 136 -22.59 1.90 -4.92
N PHE A 137 -23.76 1.26 -4.79
CA PHE A 137 -24.61 1.34 -3.59
C PHE A 137 -24.19 0.40 -2.45
N ILE A 138 -23.67 -0.80 -2.73
CA ILE A 138 -23.22 -1.76 -1.70
C ILE A 138 -21.84 -1.35 -1.16
N LEU A 139 -21.01 -0.70 -2.00
CA LEU A 139 -19.76 -0.07 -1.59
C LEU A 139 -19.95 0.96 -0.46
N ASN A 140 -21.12 1.62 -0.38
CA ASN A 140 -21.37 2.70 0.58
C ASN A 140 -21.55 2.23 2.02
N LEU A 141 -22.27 1.12 2.25
CA LEU A 141 -22.46 0.58 3.61
C LEU A 141 -21.16 -0.04 4.14
N GLN A 142 -20.43 -0.76 3.30
CA GLN A 142 -19.18 -1.42 3.70
C GLN A 142 -18.02 -0.45 3.92
N LYS A 143 -17.99 0.71 3.25
CA LYS A 143 -17.01 1.78 3.51
C LYS A 143 -17.25 2.49 4.85
N MET A 144 -18.50 2.58 5.30
CA MET A 144 -18.82 3.11 6.62
C MET A 144 -18.37 2.14 7.72
N ILE A 145 -18.59 0.83 7.51
CA ILE A 145 -18.06 -0.24 8.36
C ILE A 145 -16.52 -0.25 8.35
N LEU A 146 -15.86 0.06 7.23
CA LEU A 146 -14.40 0.20 7.16
C LEU A 146 -13.86 1.31 8.05
N LYS A 147 -14.55 2.45 8.11
CA LYS A 147 -14.13 3.57 8.97
C LYS A 147 -14.14 3.16 10.44
N GLU A 148 -15.15 2.40 10.84
CA GLU A 148 -15.25 1.84 12.20
C GLU A 148 -14.28 0.66 12.42
N PHE A 149 -14.04 -0.17 11.40
CA PHE A 149 -13.07 -1.27 11.45
C PHE A 149 -11.64 -0.77 11.54
N LEU A 150 -11.25 0.26 10.78
CA LEU A 150 -9.91 0.87 10.87
C LEU A 150 -9.71 1.54 12.24
N LYS A 151 -10.76 2.15 12.80
CA LYS A 151 -10.76 2.68 14.16
C LYS A 151 -10.57 1.56 15.20
N ASN A 152 -11.24 0.43 15.04
CA ASN A 152 -11.11 -0.73 15.94
C ASN A 152 -9.83 -1.54 15.73
N LEU A 153 -9.30 -1.61 14.51
CA LEU A 153 -8.02 -2.22 14.16
C LEU A 153 -6.88 -1.44 14.79
N LYS A 154 -6.97 -0.10 14.80
CA LYS A 154 -6.04 0.76 15.55
C LYS A 154 -6.03 0.39 17.03
N THR A 155 -7.20 0.19 17.65
CA THR A 155 -7.31 -0.26 19.05
C THR A 155 -6.75 -1.66 19.26
N ARG A 156 -6.98 -2.60 18.34
CA ARG A 156 -6.48 -3.99 18.43
C ARG A 156 -4.97 -4.08 18.22
N ILE A 157 -4.41 -3.34 17.28
CA ILE A 157 -2.97 -3.24 17.06
C ILE A 157 -2.32 -2.57 18.29
N ILE A 158 -2.91 -1.51 18.85
CA ILE A 158 -2.46 -0.92 20.11
C ILE A 158 -2.49 -1.93 21.25
N ILE A 159 -3.55 -2.75 21.38
CA ILE A 159 -3.64 -3.81 22.40
C ILE A 159 -2.58 -4.89 22.19
N LEU A 160 -2.29 -5.28 20.94
CA LEU A 160 -1.25 -6.28 20.63
C LEU A 160 0.16 -5.75 20.93
N ILE A 161 0.38 -4.45 20.74
CA ILE A 161 1.61 -3.73 21.14
C ILE A 161 1.71 -3.62 22.67
N LEU A 162 0.63 -3.24 23.36
CA LEU A 162 0.60 -3.07 24.82
C LEU A 162 0.66 -4.39 25.59
N ASN A 163 0.14 -5.49 25.05
CA ASN A 163 0.14 -6.81 25.69
C ASN A 163 1.43 -7.61 25.44
N GLY A 164 2.46 -7.02 24.81
CA GLY A 164 3.74 -7.69 24.55
C GLY A 164 3.64 -8.94 23.66
N GLN A 165 2.51 -9.13 22.96
CA GLN A 165 2.31 -10.22 22.00
C GLN A 165 3.06 -9.95 20.68
N ILE A 166 3.48 -8.70 20.49
CA ILE A 166 4.55 -8.30 19.58
C ILE A 166 5.75 -8.01 20.50
N LYS A 167 6.72 -8.93 20.56
CA LYS A 167 7.89 -8.76 21.43
C LYS A 167 8.78 -7.63 20.89
N THR A 168 8.85 -6.56 21.68
CA THR A 168 9.98 -5.61 21.81
C THR A 168 10.59 -5.09 20.50
N LEU A 169 10.14 -3.90 20.09
CA LEU A 169 11.04 -2.89 19.53
C LEU A 169 11.39 -2.00 20.71
N ASP A 170 12.60 -2.18 21.24
CA ASP A 170 13.10 -1.42 22.39
C ASP A 170 13.11 0.09 22.05
N PHE A 171 12.54 0.88 22.96
CA PHE A 171 12.43 2.34 22.92
C PHE A 171 13.78 3.04 23.14
#